data_AF-A0A9E0T070-F1
#
_entry.id   AF-A0A9E0T070-F1
#
_cell.length_a   1.000
_cell.length_b   1.000
_cell.length_c   1.000
_cell.angle_alpha   90.00
_cell.angle_beta   90.00
_cell.angle_gamma   90.00
#
_symmetry.space_group_name_H-M   'P 1'
#
loop_
_entity.id
_entity.type
_entity.pdbx_description
1 polymer ?
#
loop_
_entity_poly.entity_id
_entity_poly.type
_entity_poly.pdbx_seq_one_letter_code
_entity_poly.pdbx_strand_id
1 'polypeptide(L)'
;MIEVYWAGKTATGLVLATAKIFGHLIEARGCSSGRLGHMEVTMIPFALRASDHAFVEVSEVPSGLAANCICPSCRMPLIARRGDVKVWHFAHATRATYTTTQNGCDYSFFVSVRMMARQVIDQSIHLVLPSMEGLVTVNRPGWRPFQRPYTVTQERTVHLVDARVEQAFGDVIVDVIGLVGDVPLVLYFLHPGRPLPVALMATAQMTGRCGVVLIDLSILQEQFLLRQRSSAESFLDVLRAFLTTDVQHKKWLYHPRNKQMRAQAEAALLEDVDRHMQHVILAHAAPPAPVARCGNIRYECVLCSERWTGNAQSRTCPKCREHLYSREVDGGAPT
;
A
#
# COMPACT_ATOMS: atom_id res chain seq x y z
N MET A 1 41.21 -8.18 22.35
CA MET A 1 40.51 -7.36 23.36
C MET A 1 39.47 -6.54 22.62
N ILE A 2 38.22 -6.98 22.67
CA ILE A 2 37.06 -6.35 22.04
C ILE A 2 36.23 -5.82 23.21
N GLU A 3 36.09 -4.50 23.33
CA GLU A 3 35.19 -3.90 24.31
C GLU A 3 33.75 -4.00 23.80
N VAL A 4 32.99 -4.86 24.48
CA VAL A 4 31.55 -5.00 24.34
C VAL A 4 30.92 -4.08 25.39
N TYR A 5 30.34 -2.96 24.97
CA TYR A 5 29.56 -2.12 25.88
C TYR A 5 28.17 -2.73 26.11
N TRP A 6 28.04 -3.42 27.24
CA TRP A 6 26.75 -3.72 27.87
C TRP A 6 26.31 -2.48 28.67
N ALA A 7 25.18 -1.89 28.29
CA ALA A 7 24.43 -1.00 29.17
C ALA A 7 23.02 -1.56 29.34
N GLY A 8 22.87 -2.45 30.31
CA GLY A 8 21.58 -2.78 30.89
C GLY A 8 21.34 -1.92 32.13
N LYS A 9 20.23 -1.16 32.15
CA LYS A 9 19.47 -0.91 33.38
C LYS A 9 17.98 -0.94 33.08
N THR A 10 17.33 -1.75 33.90
CA THR A 10 15.93 -2.12 33.97
C THR A 10 15.03 -0.97 34.44
N ALA A 11 13.81 -0.96 33.89
CA ALA A 11 12.51 -0.88 34.57
C ALA A 11 11.53 0.08 33.88
N THR A 12 10.31 -0.43 33.68
CA THR A 12 9.05 0.29 33.35
C THR A 12 8.98 1.03 32.01
N GLY A 13 8.18 0.49 31.07
CA GLY A 13 7.84 1.22 29.85
C GLY A 13 7.16 0.37 28.79
N LEU A 14 5.84 0.31 28.88
CA LEU A 14 4.86 -0.20 27.91
C LEU A 14 5.21 0.12 26.44
N VAL A 15 5.12 -0.90 25.58
CA VAL A 15 4.31 -0.99 24.35
C VAL A 15 4.27 0.23 23.41
N LEU A 16 4.64 0.00 22.13
CA LEU A 16 4.30 0.69 20.87
C LEU A 16 5.48 1.32 20.11
N ALA A 17 5.97 0.62 19.11
CA ALA A 17 6.68 1.22 17.97
C ALA A 17 6.37 0.46 16.67
N THR A 18 5.09 0.45 16.26
CA THR A 18 4.69 0.16 14.88
C THR A 18 3.44 0.95 14.54
N ALA A 19 3.62 2.07 13.83
CA ALA A 19 2.68 2.64 12.83
C ALA A 19 3.07 4.10 12.56
N LYS A 20 3.89 4.32 11.53
CA LYS A 20 3.90 5.59 10.79
C LYS A 20 3.45 5.27 9.37
N ILE A 21 2.16 5.04 9.22
CA ILE A 21 1.46 5.16 7.95
C ILE A 21 0.14 5.86 8.28
N PHE A 22 -0.09 7.00 7.62
CA PHE A 22 -1.18 7.96 7.78
C PHE A 22 -1.12 8.89 9.01
N GLY A 23 -0.54 10.07 8.77
CA GLY A 23 -0.76 11.25 9.57
C GLY A 23 -0.79 12.47 8.65
N HIS A 24 -1.97 12.82 8.16
CA HIS A 24 -2.30 14.20 7.83
C HIS A 24 -3.80 14.47 8.07
N LEU A 25 -4.02 15.21 9.16
CA LEU A 25 -5.00 16.29 9.32
C LEU A 25 -6.50 15.97 9.12
N ILE A 26 -7.21 15.74 10.23
CA ILE A 26 -8.49 16.41 10.50
C ILE A 26 -8.51 16.78 11.99
N GLU A 27 -8.28 18.06 12.30
CA GLU A 27 -8.55 18.62 13.61
C GLU A 27 -10.07 18.73 13.84
N ALA A 28 -10.51 18.22 14.99
CA ALA A 28 -11.86 18.41 15.49
C ALA A 28 -12.04 19.84 16.02
N ARG A 29 -13.08 20.54 15.56
CA ARG A 29 -13.74 21.60 16.32
C ARG A 29 -15.20 21.23 16.51
N GLY A 30 -15.63 21.22 17.77
CA GLY A 30 -16.94 20.75 18.19
C GLY A 30 -18.05 21.80 18.12
N CYS A 31 -19.26 21.24 18.12
CA CYS A 31 -20.52 21.72 18.70
C CYS A 31 -21.25 22.90 18.04
N SER A 32 -22.39 22.62 17.38
CA SER A 32 -23.70 22.91 17.98
C SER A 32 -24.86 22.34 17.14
N SER A 33 -25.78 21.66 17.84
CA SER A 33 -27.22 21.58 17.60
C SER A 33 -27.74 21.67 16.15
N GLY A 34 -28.09 20.51 15.58
CA GLY A 34 -28.95 20.41 14.41
C GLY A 34 -29.57 19.03 14.33
N ARG A 35 -30.79 18.88 14.87
CA ARG A 35 -31.60 17.66 14.79
C ARG A 35 -32.05 17.48 13.34
N LEU A 36 -31.27 16.73 12.56
CA LEU A 36 -31.67 16.22 11.24
C LEU A 36 -31.73 14.69 11.34
N GLY A 37 -32.92 14.14 11.15
CA GLY A 37 -33.11 12.69 11.06
C GLY A 37 -32.33 12.17 9.86
N HIS A 38 -31.19 11.55 10.12
CA HIS A 38 -30.45 10.77 9.14
C HIS A 38 -31.21 9.45 8.95
N MET A 39 -32.21 9.45 8.06
CA MET A 39 -32.66 8.21 7.42
C MET A 39 -31.54 7.81 6.46
N GLU A 40 -30.47 7.24 7.00
CA GLU A 40 -29.40 6.63 6.21
C GLU A 40 -29.96 5.32 5.66
N VAL A 41 -30.72 5.42 4.56
CA VAL A 41 -31.17 4.25 3.80
C VAL A 41 -29.91 3.62 3.22
N THR A 42 -29.33 2.67 3.95
CA THR A 42 -28.18 1.90 3.51
C THR A 42 -28.63 1.12 2.28
N MET A 43 -28.15 1.49 1.10
CA MET A 43 -28.47 0.75 -0.12
C MET A 43 -27.77 -0.61 -0.04
N ILE A 44 -28.54 -1.67 0.16
CA ILE A 44 -28.03 -3.03 0.32
C ILE A 44 -28.07 -3.74 -1.05
N PRO A 45 -26.93 -4.09 -1.67
CA PRO A 45 -26.92 -4.75 -2.98
C PRO A 45 -27.27 -6.24 -2.92
N PHE A 46 -26.95 -6.92 -1.81
CA PHE A 46 -27.12 -8.37 -1.68
C PHE A 46 -27.96 -8.74 -0.45
N ALA A 47 -28.82 -9.74 -0.60
CA ALA A 47 -29.69 -10.21 0.47
C ALA A 47 -29.69 -11.73 0.56
N LEU A 48 -30.06 -12.27 1.72
CA LEU A 48 -30.19 -13.71 1.92
C LEU A 48 -31.57 -14.16 1.42
N ARG A 49 -31.63 -15.05 0.43
CA ARG A 49 -32.89 -15.63 -0.05
C ARG A 49 -33.40 -16.64 0.96
N ALA A 50 -34.69 -16.57 1.30
CA ALA A 50 -35.26 -17.37 2.38
C ALA A 50 -35.39 -18.87 2.04
N SER A 51 -35.42 -19.24 0.76
CA SER A 51 -35.67 -20.62 0.30
C SER A 51 -34.45 -21.53 0.41
N ASP A 52 -33.26 -21.01 0.12
CA ASP A 52 -32.02 -21.77 -0.03
C ASP A 52 -30.88 -21.19 0.83
N HIS A 53 -31.11 -20.07 1.50
CA HIS A 53 -30.08 -19.33 2.24
C HIS A 53 -28.87 -18.92 1.39
N ALA A 54 -29.05 -18.76 0.07
CA ALA A 54 -28.05 -18.16 -0.79
C ALA A 54 -28.13 -16.63 -0.71
N PHE A 55 -26.99 -15.96 -0.70
CA PHE A 55 -26.92 -14.53 -0.98
C PHE A 55 -27.18 -14.30 -2.46
N VAL A 56 -28.01 -13.31 -2.76
CA VAL A 56 -28.49 -13.00 -4.12
C VAL A 56 -28.48 -11.49 -4.31
N GLU A 57 -28.32 -11.05 -5.55
CA GLU A 57 -28.45 -9.65 -5.89
C GLU A 57 -29.89 -9.27 -6.25
N VAL A 58 -30.15 -7.96 -6.26
CA VAL A 58 -31.48 -7.40 -6.51
C VAL A 58 -32.03 -7.69 -7.93
N SER A 59 -31.15 -7.91 -8.92
CA SER A 59 -31.52 -8.28 -10.30
C SER A 59 -32.08 -9.69 -10.42
N GLU A 60 -31.64 -10.61 -9.57
CA GLU A 60 -31.96 -12.04 -9.61
C GLU A 60 -33.32 -12.37 -9.00
N VAL A 61 -34.01 -11.37 -8.43
CA VAL A 61 -35.27 -11.56 -7.71
C VAL A 61 -36.38 -10.65 -8.24
N PRO A 62 -37.66 -11.05 -8.08
CA PRO A 62 -38.79 -10.18 -8.33
C PRO A 62 -38.72 -8.90 -7.49
N SER A 63 -39.22 -7.78 -8.03
CA SER A 63 -39.34 -6.53 -7.27
C SER A 63 -40.32 -6.66 -6.10
N GLY A 64 -40.11 -5.85 -5.06
CA GLY A 64 -41.01 -5.77 -3.91
C GLY A 64 -40.77 -6.88 -2.89
N LEU A 65 -41.83 -7.23 -2.15
CA LEU A 65 -41.81 -8.32 -1.15
C LEU A 65 -41.79 -9.72 -1.79
N ALA A 66 -42.16 -9.83 -3.06
CA ALA A 66 -42.10 -11.08 -3.81
C ALA A 66 -40.65 -11.59 -4.00
N ALA A 67 -39.64 -10.77 -3.69
CA ALA A 67 -38.25 -11.17 -3.66
C ALA A 67 -37.95 -12.35 -2.72
N ASN A 68 -38.77 -12.52 -1.67
CA ASN A 68 -38.60 -13.57 -0.65
C ASN A 68 -37.19 -13.60 -0.03
N CYS A 69 -36.64 -12.41 0.23
CA CYS A 69 -35.34 -12.24 0.88
C CYS A 69 -35.51 -11.76 2.32
N ILE A 70 -34.57 -12.15 3.18
CA ILE A 70 -34.51 -11.77 4.59
C ILE A 70 -33.16 -11.13 4.93
N CYS A 71 -33.16 -10.29 5.94
CA CYS A 71 -31.92 -9.74 6.50
C CYS A 71 -31.20 -10.83 7.33
N PRO A 72 -29.93 -11.16 7.07
CA PRO A 72 -29.22 -12.18 7.85
C PRO A 72 -28.98 -11.74 9.31
N SER A 73 -28.96 -10.43 9.59
CA SER A 73 -28.77 -9.86 10.93
C SER A 73 -30.07 -9.89 11.74
N CYS A 74 -31.09 -9.14 11.35
CA CYS A 74 -32.33 -9.01 12.13
C CYS A 74 -33.45 -9.97 11.72
N ARG A 75 -33.24 -10.80 10.69
CA ARG A 75 -34.21 -11.76 10.13
C ARG A 75 -35.50 -11.18 9.55
N MET A 76 -35.65 -9.86 9.53
CA MET A 76 -36.81 -9.21 8.91
C MET A 76 -36.83 -9.42 7.38
N PRO A 77 -38.03 -9.45 6.77
CA PRO A 77 -38.17 -9.41 5.31
C PRO A 77 -37.54 -8.16 4.70
N LEU A 78 -36.90 -8.35 3.55
CA LEU A 78 -36.35 -7.29 2.71
C LEU A 78 -37.21 -7.10 1.47
N ILE A 79 -37.37 -5.84 1.07
CA ILE A 79 -38.05 -5.40 -0.16
C ILE A 79 -36.98 -5.14 -1.22
N ALA A 80 -37.08 -5.78 -2.38
CA ALA A 80 -36.27 -5.44 -3.55
C ALA A 80 -36.80 -4.18 -4.22
N ARG A 81 -36.10 -3.05 -4.09
CA ARG A 81 -36.46 -1.78 -4.73
C ARG A 81 -35.76 -1.67 -6.06
N ARG A 82 -36.55 -1.74 -7.13
CA ARG A 82 -36.11 -1.61 -8.53
C ARG A 82 -36.86 -0.45 -9.17
N GLY A 83 -36.19 0.30 -10.02
CA GLY A 83 -36.77 1.41 -10.78
C GLY A 83 -35.72 2.12 -11.64
N ASP A 84 -36.17 3.04 -12.50
CA ASP A 84 -35.33 3.64 -13.52
C ASP A 84 -34.49 4.84 -13.02
N VAL A 85 -34.77 5.32 -11.80
CA VAL A 85 -34.21 6.56 -11.26
C VAL A 85 -33.18 6.32 -10.15
N LYS A 86 -33.40 5.31 -9.29
CA LYS A 86 -32.57 5.04 -8.11
C LYS A 86 -31.87 3.70 -8.22
N VAL A 87 -30.67 3.61 -7.62
CA VAL A 87 -29.86 2.38 -7.54
C VAL A 87 -30.71 1.25 -6.99
N TRP A 88 -30.76 0.13 -7.72
CA TRP A 88 -31.51 -1.02 -7.25
C TRP A 88 -30.88 -1.51 -5.96
N HIS A 89 -31.69 -1.71 -4.93
CA HIS A 89 -31.23 -2.12 -3.61
C HIS A 89 -32.30 -2.87 -2.85
N PHE A 90 -31.88 -3.65 -1.86
CA PHE A 90 -32.75 -4.16 -0.82
C PHE A 90 -32.94 -3.10 0.28
N ALA A 91 -34.13 -3.07 0.86
CA ALA A 91 -34.44 -2.27 2.03
C ALA A 91 -35.30 -3.09 2.99
N HIS A 92 -35.19 -2.83 4.29
CA HIS A 92 -36.09 -3.46 5.27
C HIS A 92 -37.55 -3.14 4.95
N ALA A 93 -38.41 -4.15 5.03
CA ALA A 93 -39.84 -3.94 4.96
C ALA A 93 -40.31 -3.19 6.21
N THR A 94 -40.65 -1.91 6.07
CA THR A 94 -41.28 -1.16 7.15
C THR A 94 -42.78 -1.44 7.17
N ARG A 95 -43.29 -2.00 8.27
CA ARG A 95 -44.70 -1.84 8.65
C ARG A 95 -44.86 -1.92 10.15
N ALA A 96 -45.83 -1.15 10.66
CA ALA A 96 -46.24 -0.95 12.04
C ALA A 96 -46.66 -2.23 12.82
N THR A 97 -46.24 -3.41 12.38
CA THR A 97 -46.58 -4.73 12.92
C THR A 97 -45.37 -5.49 13.47
N TYR A 98 -44.15 -4.94 13.36
CA TYR A 98 -42.98 -5.46 14.07
C TYR A 98 -42.52 -4.41 15.08
N THR A 99 -43.12 -4.46 16.28
CA THR A 99 -42.88 -3.57 17.43
C THR A 99 -41.48 -3.72 18.06
N THR A 100 -40.46 -4.21 17.33
CA THR A 100 -39.14 -4.50 17.92
C THR A 100 -37.95 -4.22 17.02
N THR A 101 -38.07 -3.37 15.99
CA THR A 101 -36.91 -3.03 15.16
C THR A 101 -36.87 -1.54 14.81
N GLN A 102 -36.64 -0.72 15.84
CA GLN A 102 -36.03 0.60 15.69
C GLN A 102 -34.74 0.77 16.50
N ASN A 103 -34.16 -0.32 17.02
CA ASN A 103 -32.85 -0.28 17.69
C ASN A 103 -31.90 -1.31 17.04
N GLY A 104 -30.99 -0.83 16.18
CA GLY A 104 -29.73 -1.53 15.81
C GLY A 104 -29.85 -2.75 14.89
N CYS A 105 -30.02 -2.53 13.57
CA CYS A 105 -29.67 -3.56 12.58
C CYS A 105 -28.31 -3.21 11.97
N ASP A 106 -27.34 -4.11 12.11
CA ASP A 106 -25.97 -3.88 11.62
C ASP A 106 -25.76 -4.30 10.16
N TYR A 107 -26.83 -4.77 9.49
CA TYR A 107 -26.74 -5.17 8.10
C TYR A 107 -26.69 -3.95 7.19
N SER A 108 -25.48 -3.67 6.72
CA SER A 108 -25.14 -2.52 5.87
C SER A 108 -24.68 -2.94 4.48
N PHE A 109 -24.42 -1.95 3.61
CA PHE A 109 -23.81 -2.16 2.30
C PHE A 109 -22.58 -3.07 2.41
N PHE A 110 -21.59 -2.69 3.23
CA PHE A 110 -20.34 -3.43 3.33
C PHE A 110 -20.52 -4.84 3.91
N VAL A 111 -21.41 -5.00 4.89
CA VAL A 111 -21.70 -6.34 5.44
C VAL A 111 -22.31 -7.23 4.36
N SER A 112 -23.23 -6.72 3.54
CA SER A 112 -23.82 -7.49 2.44
C SER A 112 -22.81 -7.88 1.36
N VAL A 113 -21.93 -6.95 0.97
CA VAL A 113 -20.86 -7.19 -0.03
C VAL A 113 -19.88 -8.23 0.51
N ARG A 114 -19.49 -8.11 1.77
CA ARG A 114 -18.59 -9.06 2.45
C ARG A 114 -19.18 -10.48 2.48
N MET A 115 -20.46 -10.60 2.80
CA MET A 115 -21.16 -11.90 2.80
C MET A 115 -21.22 -12.52 1.41
N MET A 116 -21.58 -11.72 0.39
CA MET A 116 -21.57 -12.19 -1.00
C MET A 116 -20.15 -12.56 -1.45
N ALA A 117 -19.12 -11.80 -1.07
CA ALA A 117 -17.73 -12.09 -1.45
C ALA A 117 -17.26 -13.46 -0.94
N ARG A 118 -17.68 -13.84 0.27
CA ARG A 118 -17.42 -15.19 0.81
C ARG A 118 -18.13 -16.28 0.01
N GLN A 119 -19.39 -16.05 -0.38
CA GLN A 119 -20.13 -16.98 -1.23
C GLN A 119 -19.51 -17.09 -2.64
N VAL A 120 -18.99 -16.00 -3.20
CA VAL A 120 -18.33 -16.01 -4.52
C VAL A 120 -17.04 -16.84 -4.51
N ILE A 121 -16.30 -16.82 -3.40
CA ILE A 121 -15.06 -17.59 -3.25
C ILE A 121 -15.35 -19.09 -3.07
N ASP A 122 -16.44 -19.42 -2.38
CA ASP A 122 -16.91 -20.79 -2.11
C ASP A 122 -15.75 -21.76 -1.81
N GLN A 123 -15.55 -22.81 -2.62
CA GLN A 123 -14.52 -23.83 -2.44
C GLN A 123 -13.18 -23.48 -3.11
N SER A 124 -13.19 -22.71 -4.20
CA SER A 124 -11.98 -22.38 -4.94
C SER A 124 -12.13 -21.12 -5.80
N ILE A 125 -11.07 -20.34 -5.92
CA ILE A 125 -11.06 -19.12 -6.74
C ILE A 125 -9.67 -18.82 -7.30
N HIS A 126 -9.63 -18.27 -8.51
CA HIS A 126 -8.42 -17.65 -9.07
C HIS A 126 -8.33 -16.19 -8.66
N LEU A 127 -7.19 -15.78 -8.09
CA LEU A 127 -6.97 -14.42 -7.62
C LEU A 127 -5.66 -13.90 -8.19
N VAL A 128 -5.67 -12.71 -8.80
CA VAL A 128 -4.44 -11.95 -9.01
C VAL A 128 -4.05 -11.32 -7.68
N LEU A 129 -2.86 -11.63 -7.18
CA LEU A 129 -2.28 -11.07 -5.96
C LEU A 129 -1.13 -10.11 -6.30
N PRO A 130 -0.99 -8.98 -5.58
CA PRO A 130 0.01 -7.97 -5.87
C PRO A 130 1.44 -8.48 -5.66
N SER A 131 2.41 -7.76 -6.23
CA SER A 131 3.80 -7.89 -5.79
C SER A 131 3.94 -7.46 -4.32
N MET A 132 5.01 -7.93 -3.68
CA MET A 132 5.43 -7.44 -2.38
C MET A 132 6.91 -7.14 -2.44
N GLU A 133 7.25 -5.89 -2.14
CA GLU A 133 8.61 -5.39 -2.15
C GLU A 133 8.97 -4.86 -0.75
N GLY A 134 10.26 -4.75 -0.49
CA GLY A 134 10.78 -4.13 0.71
C GLY A 134 12.10 -3.42 0.46
N LEU A 135 12.52 -2.65 1.45
CA LEU A 135 13.76 -1.89 1.44
C LEU A 135 14.49 -2.17 2.75
N VAL A 136 15.74 -2.62 2.66
CA VAL A 136 16.64 -2.71 3.82
C VAL A 136 17.53 -1.47 3.85
N THR A 137 17.88 -1.01 5.04
CA THR A 137 18.67 0.21 5.22
C THR A 137 19.74 0.00 6.28
N VAL A 138 20.96 0.45 6.00
CA VAL A 138 22.09 0.49 6.94
C VAL A 138 22.53 1.94 7.10
N ASN A 139 22.54 2.42 8.35
CA ASN A 139 23.00 3.77 8.67
C ASN A 139 24.46 3.73 9.14
N ARG A 140 25.29 4.62 8.60
CA ARG A 140 26.67 4.86 9.06
C ARG A 140 26.82 6.36 9.38
N PRO A 141 27.37 6.74 10.56
CA PRO A 141 27.55 8.14 10.91
C PRO A 141 28.37 8.90 9.86
N GLY A 142 27.91 10.09 9.44
CA GLY A 142 28.57 10.89 8.41
C GLY A 142 28.32 10.44 6.97
N TRP A 143 27.52 9.39 6.75
CA TRP A 143 27.17 8.89 5.42
C TRP A 143 25.67 8.96 5.17
N ARG A 144 25.29 9.05 3.89
CA ARG A 144 23.90 8.80 3.49
C ARG A 144 23.54 7.34 3.82
N PRO A 145 22.29 7.05 4.21
CA PRO A 145 21.88 5.68 4.45
C PRO A 145 22.10 4.81 3.22
N PHE A 146 22.73 3.65 3.42
CA PHE A 146 22.84 2.63 2.38
C PHE A 146 21.52 1.90 2.31
N GLN A 147 20.99 1.71 1.11
CA GLN A 147 19.67 1.13 0.91
C GLN A 147 19.73 0.08 -0.18
N ARG A 148 18.99 -1.02 0.00
CA ARG A 148 18.85 -2.06 -1.00
C ARG A 148 17.40 -2.55 -1.10
N PRO A 149 16.73 -2.35 -2.25
CA PRO A 149 15.40 -2.91 -2.45
C PRO A 149 15.48 -4.44 -2.62
N TYR A 150 14.40 -5.13 -2.27
CA TYR A 150 14.24 -6.56 -2.49
C TYR A 150 12.79 -6.89 -2.81
N THR A 151 12.58 -7.94 -3.61
CA THR A 151 11.24 -8.43 -3.96
C THR A 151 10.95 -9.73 -3.22
N VAL A 152 9.84 -9.77 -2.48
CA VAL A 152 9.35 -10.95 -1.77
C VAL A 152 8.57 -11.86 -2.73
N THR A 153 7.71 -11.26 -3.54
CA THR A 153 6.94 -11.93 -4.61
C THR A 153 6.62 -10.92 -5.71
N GLN A 154 6.55 -11.39 -6.95
CA GLN A 154 5.96 -10.64 -8.06
C GLN A 154 4.44 -10.75 -8.02
N GLU A 155 3.77 -9.86 -8.74
CA GLU A 155 2.33 -10.00 -9.04
C GLU A 155 2.10 -11.29 -9.80
N ARG A 156 1.07 -12.05 -9.41
CA ARG A 156 0.73 -13.31 -10.07
C ARG A 156 -0.69 -13.76 -9.76
N THR A 157 -1.24 -14.51 -10.70
CA THR A 157 -2.46 -15.28 -10.47
C THR A 157 -2.15 -16.51 -9.63
N VAL A 158 -2.88 -16.68 -8.54
CA VAL A 158 -2.87 -17.89 -7.71
C VAL A 158 -4.22 -18.60 -7.81
N HIS A 159 -4.21 -19.92 -7.61
CA HIS A 159 -5.42 -20.71 -7.43
C HIS A 159 -5.55 -21.04 -5.96
N LEU A 160 -6.56 -20.47 -5.31
CA LEU A 160 -6.93 -20.80 -3.95
C LEU A 160 -7.87 -22.00 -3.98
N VAL A 161 -7.52 -23.08 -3.28
CA VAL A 161 -8.34 -24.29 -3.15
C VAL A 161 -8.67 -24.57 -1.69
N ASP A 162 -9.60 -25.49 -1.43
CA ASP A 162 -10.08 -25.85 -0.09
C ASP A 162 -10.47 -24.62 0.74
N ALA A 163 -11.06 -23.63 0.08
CA ALA A 163 -11.46 -22.39 0.71
C ALA A 163 -12.57 -22.64 1.73
N ARG A 164 -12.38 -22.12 2.94
CA ARG A 164 -13.31 -22.18 4.05
C ARG A 164 -13.56 -20.78 4.55
N VAL A 165 -14.83 -20.42 4.64
CA VAL A 165 -15.26 -19.08 5.05
C VAL A 165 -15.44 -19.00 6.57
N GLU A 166 -15.31 -17.81 7.13
CA GLU A 166 -15.56 -17.53 8.56
C GLU A 166 -14.76 -18.39 9.54
N GLN A 167 -13.50 -18.68 9.20
CA GLN A 167 -12.64 -19.51 10.04
C GLN A 167 -11.92 -18.69 11.11
N ALA A 168 -11.63 -19.34 12.23
CA ALA A 168 -10.73 -18.79 13.23
C ALA A 168 -9.27 -18.89 12.75
N PHE A 169 -8.53 -17.79 12.88
CA PHE A 169 -7.09 -17.73 12.67
C PHE A 169 -6.46 -17.05 13.89
N GLY A 170 -6.04 -17.86 14.87
CA GLY A 170 -5.81 -17.39 16.22
C GLY A 170 -7.11 -16.85 16.83
N ASP A 171 -7.05 -15.67 17.45
CA ASP A 171 -8.21 -15.02 18.07
C ASP A 171 -9.04 -14.16 17.08
N VAL A 172 -8.70 -14.20 15.79
CA VAL A 172 -9.38 -13.40 14.74
C VAL A 172 -10.21 -14.32 13.86
N ILE A 173 -11.49 -13.99 13.69
CA ILE A 173 -12.33 -14.61 12.65
C ILE A 173 -12.04 -13.92 11.32
N VAL A 174 -11.45 -14.65 10.38
CA VAL A 174 -11.07 -14.16 9.05
C VAL A 174 -12.16 -14.46 8.02
N ASP A 175 -12.04 -13.90 6.83
CA ASP A 175 -13.06 -14.07 5.80
C ASP A 175 -12.95 -15.41 5.09
N VAL A 176 -11.74 -15.77 4.67
CA VAL A 176 -11.45 -17.03 3.99
C VAL A 176 -10.08 -17.55 4.43
N ILE A 177 -9.97 -18.87 4.61
CA ILE A 177 -8.70 -19.59 4.64
C ILE A 177 -8.77 -20.68 3.58
N GLY A 178 -7.75 -20.77 2.72
CA GLY A 178 -7.58 -21.87 1.77
C GLY A 178 -6.10 -22.15 1.54
N LEU A 179 -5.79 -22.94 0.52
CA LEU A 179 -4.43 -23.33 0.17
C LEU A 179 -4.02 -22.78 -1.19
N VAL A 180 -2.79 -22.29 -1.29
CA VAL A 180 -2.09 -22.04 -2.55
C VAL A 180 -0.88 -22.96 -2.60
N GLY A 181 -0.99 -24.03 -3.39
CA GLY A 181 -0.07 -25.17 -3.25
C GLY A 181 -0.27 -25.83 -1.89
N ASP A 182 0.80 -25.97 -1.12
CA ASP A 182 0.81 -26.49 0.25
C ASP A 182 0.79 -25.40 1.34
N VAL A 183 0.67 -24.13 0.94
CA VAL A 183 0.78 -22.98 1.84
C VAL A 183 -0.62 -22.38 2.11
N PRO A 184 -1.04 -22.30 3.38
CA PRO A 184 -2.24 -21.56 3.76
C PRO A 184 -2.21 -20.10 3.32
N LEU A 185 -3.28 -19.66 2.64
CA LEU A 185 -3.54 -18.26 2.34
C LEU A 185 -4.80 -17.81 3.08
N VAL A 186 -4.64 -16.76 3.87
CA VAL A 186 -5.72 -16.11 4.62
C VAL A 186 -6.13 -14.84 3.89
N LEU A 187 -7.42 -14.68 3.62
CA LEU A 187 -8.01 -13.46 3.10
C LEU A 187 -8.79 -12.75 4.22
N TYR A 188 -8.56 -11.46 4.37
CA TYR A 188 -9.29 -10.61 5.32
C TYR A 188 -9.88 -9.40 4.60
N PHE A 189 -11.19 -9.23 4.69
CA PHE A 189 -11.90 -8.14 4.03
C PHE A 189 -12.02 -6.93 4.97
N LEU A 190 -11.46 -5.81 4.53
CA LEU A 190 -11.53 -4.52 5.20
C LEU A 190 -12.72 -3.71 4.67
N HIS A 191 -13.34 -2.95 5.55
CA HIS A 191 -14.30 -1.90 5.20
C HIS A 191 -14.42 -0.91 6.39
N PRO A 192 -15.06 0.25 6.24
CA PRO A 192 -15.12 1.26 7.31
C PRO A 192 -15.63 0.75 8.67
N GLY A 193 -16.57 -0.19 8.67
CA GLY A 193 -17.09 -0.86 9.89
C GLY A 193 -16.28 -2.07 10.38
N ARG A 194 -15.16 -2.41 9.75
CA ARG A 194 -14.33 -3.58 10.09
C ARG A 194 -12.85 -3.27 9.77
N PRO A 195 -12.15 -2.57 10.69
CA PRO A 195 -10.74 -2.27 10.53
C PRO A 195 -9.86 -3.52 10.68
N LEU A 196 -8.56 -3.36 10.42
CA LEU A 196 -7.54 -4.40 10.59
C LEU A 196 -7.36 -4.74 12.08
N PRO A 197 -7.57 -6.00 12.52
CA PRO A 197 -7.32 -6.41 13.89
C PRO A 197 -5.82 -6.48 14.18
N VAL A 198 -5.37 -5.91 15.29
CA VAL A 198 -3.95 -5.88 15.70
C VAL A 198 -3.35 -7.29 15.80
N ALA A 199 -4.14 -8.25 16.31
CA ALA A 199 -3.69 -9.63 16.51
C ALA A 199 -3.37 -10.37 15.19
N LEU A 200 -3.98 -9.99 14.06
CA LEU A 200 -3.88 -10.73 12.80
C LEU A 200 -2.42 -10.83 12.30
N MET A 201 -1.66 -9.74 12.41
CA MET A 201 -0.25 -9.72 12.03
C MET A 201 0.60 -10.61 12.95
N ALA A 202 0.36 -10.55 14.26
CA ALA A 202 1.08 -11.35 15.24
C ALA A 202 0.83 -12.84 15.02
N THR A 203 -0.42 -13.25 14.80
CA THR A 203 -0.78 -14.64 14.49
C THR A 203 -0.10 -15.13 13.20
N ALA A 204 -0.05 -14.28 12.16
CA ALA A 204 0.63 -14.61 10.92
C ALA A 204 2.14 -14.83 11.12
N GLN A 205 2.79 -13.96 11.89
CA GLN A 205 4.21 -14.07 12.22
C GLN A 205 4.52 -15.32 13.05
N MET A 206 3.68 -15.66 14.02
CA MET A 206 3.81 -16.87 14.84
C MET A 206 3.62 -18.15 14.02
N THR A 207 2.67 -18.15 13.08
CA THR A 207 2.43 -19.27 12.17
C THR A 207 3.62 -19.49 11.23
N GLY A 208 4.19 -18.40 10.69
CA GLY A 208 5.44 -18.41 9.92
C GLY A 208 5.37 -19.06 8.53
N ARG A 209 4.34 -19.87 8.26
CA ARG A 209 4.12 -20.62 7.01
C ARG A 209 2.74 -20.35 6.40
N CYS A 210 2.29 -19.11 6.44
CA CYS A 210 1.04 -18.69 5.79
C CYS A 210 1.25 -17.38 5.02
N GLY A 211 0.42 -17.13 4.02
CA GLY A 211 0.20 -15.80 3.45
C GLY A 211 -1.04 -15.16 4.07
N VAL A 212 -1.00 -13.84 4.28
CA VAL A 212 -2.18 -13.06 4.69
C VAL A 212 -2.34 -11.87 3.77
N VAL A 213 -3.48 -11.81 3.08
CA VAL A 213 -3.85 -10.76 2.14
C VAL A 213 -5.05 -10.00 2.67
N LEU A 214 -4.94 -8.68 2.67
CA LEU A 214 -6.02 -7.76 2.95
C LEU A 214 -6.69 -7.40 1.62
N ILE A 215 -8.01 -7.39 1.59
CA ILE A 215 -8.80 -6.89 0.45
C ILE A 215 -9.71 -5.77 0.96
N ASP A 216 -9.53 -4.56 0.43
CA ASP A 216 -10.27 -3.37 0.86
C ASP A 216 -11.56 -3.18 0.04
N LEU A 217 -12.71 -3.49 0.66
CA LEU A 217 -14.02 -3.41 0.02
C LEU A 217 -14.59 -1.98 0.00
N SER A 218 -13.91 -0.98 0.59
CA SER A 218 -14.45 0.37 0.75
C SER A 218 -14.82 1.05 -0.57
N ILE A 219 -14.04 0.81 -1.63
CA ILE A 219 -14.24 1.41 -2.96
C ILE A 219 -15.50 0.90 -3.70
N LEU A 220 -15.99 -0.29 -3.34
CA LEU A 220 -17.10 -0.92 -4.05
C LEU A 220 -18.41 -0.13 -3.93
N GLN A 221 -18.57 0.68 -2.88
CA GLN A 221 -19.75 1.52 -2.73
C GLN A 221 -19.85 2.55 -3.87
N GLU A 222 -18.76 3.23 -4.20
CA GLU A 222 -18.72 4.20 -5.30
C GLU A 222 -18.91 3.50 -6.66
N GLN A 223 -18.22 2.38 -6.88
CA GLN A 223 -18.33 1.62 -8.13
C GLN A 223 -19.77 1.14 -8.39
N PHE A 224 -20.48 0.70 -7.35
CA PHE A 224 -21.86 0.24 -7.47
C PHE A 224 -22.83 1.40 -7.73
N LEU A 225 -22.57 2.59 -7.16
CA LEU A 225 -23.35 3.80 -7.41
C LEU A 225 -23.22 4.30 -8.86
N LEU A 226 -22.01 4.30 -9.42
CA LEU A 226 -21.73 4.82 -10.76
C LEU A 226 -22.27 3.90 -11.87
N ARG A 227 -22.37 2.60 -11.61
CA ARG A 227 -22.81 1.58 -12.58
C ARG A 227 -24.19 1.80 -13.18
N GLN A 228 -25.13 2.34 -12.39
CA GLN A 228 -26.52 2.43 -12.82
C GLN A 228 -26.77 3.45 -13.95
N ARG A 229 -25.73 4.18 -14.38
CA ARG A 229 -25.84 5.16 -15.45
C ARG A 229 -25.48 4.63 -16.84
N SER A 230 -24.87 3.44 -17.00
CA SER A 230 -24.31 3.08 -18.32
C SER A 230 -23.97 1.60 -18.63
N SER A 231 -24.31 0.59 -17.83
CA SER A 231 -23.77 -0.77 -18.04
C SER A 231 -24.76 -1.92 -17.82
N ALA A 232 -24.63 -2.97 -18.63
CA ALA A 232 -25.40 -4.22 -18.56
C ALA A 232 -24.90 -5.22 -17.49
N GLU A 233 -23.67 -5.07 -16.96
CA GLU A 233 -23.17 -6.05 -15.97
C GLU A 233 -23.64 -5.76 -14.54
N SER A 234 -23.85 -6.85 -13.81
CA SER A 234 -24.49 -6.90 -12.50
C SER A 234 -23.58 -6.49 -11.34
N PHE A 235 -24.13 -6.32 -10.13
CA PHE A 235 -23.30 -6.08 -8.93
C PHE A 235 -22.41 -7.28 -8.63
N LEU A 236 -22.92 -8.49 -8.87
CA LEU A 236 -22.17 -9.72 -8.73
C LEU A 236 -20.98 -9.79 -9.69
N ASP A 237 -21.14 -9.36 -10.94
CA ASP A 237 -20.04 -9.34 -11.92
C ASP A 237 -18.94 -8.36 -11.51
N VAL A 238 -19.32 -7.17 -11.03
CA VAL A 238 -18.36 -6.19 -10.50
C VAL A 238 -17.60 -6.77 -9.32
N LEU A 239 -18.29 -7.39 -8.36
CA LEU A 239 -17.64 -8.02 -7.21
C LEU A 239 -16.72 -9.17 -7.61
N ARG A 240 -17.12 -10.00 -8.58
CA ARG A 240 -16.28 -11.09 -9.11
C ARG A 240 -15.03 -10.54 -9.78
N ALA A 241 -15.17 -9.54 -10.65
CA ALA A 241 -14.03 -8.90 -11.30
C ALA A 241 -13.09 -8.28 -10.25
N PHE A 242 -13.65 -7.60 -9.25
CA PHE A 242 -12.90 -7.03 -8.14
C PHE A 242 -12.10 -8.09 -7.36
N LEU A 243 -12.75 -9.18 -6.92
CA LEU A 243 -12.07 -10.24 -6.18
C LEU A 243 -10.99 -10.94 -7.02
N THR A 244 -11.27 -11.22 -8.29
CA THR A 244 -10.38 -12.03 -9.15
C THR A 244 -9.25 -11.22 -9.76
N THR A 245 -9.48 -9.98 -10.21
CA THR A 245 -8.52 -9.23 -11.04
C THR A 245 -8.04 -7.91 -10.45
N ASP A 246 -8.79 -7.27 -9.53
CA ASP A 246 -8.34 -6.00 -8.93
C ASP A 246 -7.12 -6.23 -8.04
N VAL A 247 -6.00 -5.58 -8.35
CA VAL A 247 -4.76 -5.66 -7.57
C VAL A 247 -4.60 -4.45 -6.65
N GLN A 248 -5.16 -3.31 -7.04
CA GLN A 248 -4.97 -2.02 -6.36
C GLN A 248 -5.51 -2.02 -4.93
N HIS A 249 -6.57 -2.79 -4.67
CA HIS A 249 -7.24 -2.88 -3.37
C HIS A 249 -6.87 -4.14 -2.61
N LYS A 250 -5.83 -4.85 -3.06
CA LYS A 250 -5.25 -6.01 -2.37
C LYS A 250 -3.88 -5.64 -1.81
N LYS A 251 -3.55 -6.12 -0.61
CA LYS A 251 -2.25 -5.90 0.01
C LYS A 251 -1.81 -7.10 0.83
N TRP A 252 -0.54 -7.48 0.70
CA TRP A 252 0.09 -8.42 1.62
C TRP A 252 0.24 -7.78 3.00
N LEU A 253 -0.44 -8.34 4.01
CA LEU A 253 -0.12 -8.08 5.41
C LEU A 253 1.12 -8.89 5.80
N TYR A 254 1.15 -10.16 5.38
CA TYR A 254 2.23 -11.08 5.67
C TYR A 254 2.43 -12.04 4.51
N HIS A 255 3.69 -12.30 4.16
CA HIS A 255 4.06 -13.30 3.16
C HIS A 255 5.13 -14.22 3.75
N PRO A 256 5.02 -15.55 3.60
CA PRO A 256 5.89 -16.50 4.32
C PRO A 256 7.37 -16.38 3.93
N ARG A 257 7.64 -15.94 2.70
CA ARG A 257 9.01 -15.66 2.22
C ARG A 257 9.61 -14.35 2.75
N ASN A 258 8.83 -13.45 3.34
CA ASN A 258 9.30 -12.10 3.65
C ASN A 258 10.52 -12.10 4.57
N LYS A 259 10.48 -12.89 5.66
CA LYS A 259 11.59 -13.00 6.62
C LYS A 259 12.90 -13.41 5.94
N GLN A 260 12.83 -14.43 5.08
CA GLN A 260 14.00 -14.93 4.37
C GLN A 260 14.55 -13.92 3.35
N MET A 261 13.67 -13.36 2.51
CA MET A 261 14.08 -12.41 1.46
C MET A 261 14.66 -11.14 2.06
N ARG A 262 14.10 -10.66 3.17
CA ARG A 262 14.65 -9.53 3.92
C ARG A 262 16.04 -9.84 4.48
N ALA A 263 16.23 -10.99 5.12
CA ALA A 263 17.53 -11.36 5.69
C ALA A 263 18.62 -11.49 4.61
N GLN A 264 18.28 -12.04 3.44
CA GLN A 264 19.18 -12.10 2.29
C GLN A 264 19.56 -10.69 1.79
N ALA A 265 18.59 -9.79 1.71
CA ALA A 265 18.84 -8.40 1.30
C ALA A 265 19.69 -7.64 2.34
N GLU A 266 19.47 -7.86 3.63
CA GLU A 266 20.27 -7.28 4.72
C GLU A 266 21.73 -7.74 4.65
N ALA A 267 21.97 -9.05 4.51
CA ALA A 267 23.32 -9.60 4.39
C ALA A 267 24.05 -9.01 3.17
N ALA A 268 23.38 -8.98 2.03
CA ALA A 268 23.98 -8.49 0.80
C ALA A 268 24.22 -6.97 0.82
N LEU A 269 23.36 -6.18 1.50
CA LEU A 269 23.60 -4.76 1.75
C LEU A 269 24.82 -4.53 2.66
N LEU A 270 25.01 -5.36 3.69
CA LEU A 270 26.19 -5.25 4.55
C LEU A 270 27.48 -5.49 3.76
N GLU A 271 27.51 -6.48 2.87
CA GLU A 271 28.64 -6.72 1.96
C GLU A 271 28.91 -5.52 1.04
N ASP A 272 27.86 -4.89 0.51
CA ASP A 272 27.99 -3.68 -0.32
C ASP A 272 28.55 -2.49 0.47
N VAL A 273 28.09 -2.31 1.72
CA VAL A 273 28.58 -1.28 2.64
C VAL A 273 30.06 -1.48 2.94
N ASP A 274 30.46 -2.70 3.29
CA ASP A 274 31.84 -3.00 3.65
C ASP A 274 32.78 -2.80 2.46
N ARG A 275 32.36 -3.21 1.25
CA ARG A 275 33.09 -2.95 0.00
C ARG A 275 33.25 -1.45 -0.27
N HIS A 276 32.18 -0.67 -0.07
CA HIS A 276 32.24 0.78 -0.24
C HIS A 276 33.18 1.43 0.77
N MET A 277 33.13 1.02 2.04
CA MET A 277 34.02 1.53 3.09
C MET A 277 35.48 1.20 2.82
N GLN A 278 35.78 -0.02 2.37
CA GLN A 278 37.13 -0.40 1.95
C GLN A 278 37.63 0.49 0.79
N HIS A 279 36.80 0.74 -0.22
CA HIS A 279 37.16 1.62 -1.33
C HIS A 279 37.44 3.05 -0.86
N VAL A 280 36.64 3.58 0.05
CA VAL A 280 36.85 4.92 0.64
C VAL A 280 38.16 4.99 1.42
N ILE A 281 38.45 3.98 2.26
CA ILE A 281 39.71 3.91 3.03
C ILE A 281 40.91 3.90 2.08
N LEU A 282 40.87 3.06 1.03
CA LEU A 282 41.93 3.00 0.03
C LEU A 282 42.09 4.33 -0.73
N ALA A 283 41.00 5.01 -1.06
CA ALA A 283 41.04 6.31 -1.73
C ALA A 283 41.66 7.42 -0.85
N HIS A 284 41.39 7.41 0.46
CA HIS A 284 42.01 8.37 1.39
C HIS A 284 43.49 8.05 1.68
N ALA A 285 43.89 6.77 1.55
CA ALA A 285 45.28 6.36 1.69
C ALA A 285 46.12 6.60 0.42
N ALA A 286 45.48 6.86 -0.73
CA ALA A 286 46.18 7.14 -1.98
C ALA A 286 46.89 8.51 -1.92
N PRO A 287 48.14 8.62 -2.40
CA PRO A 287 48.81 9.91 -2.48
C PRO A 287 48.01 10.86 -3.37
N PRO A 288 47.93 12.16 -3.03
CA PRO A 288 47.22 13.13 -3.86
C PRO A 288 47.78 13.10 -5.27
N ALA A 289 46.90 13.09 -6.26
CA ALA A 289 47.30 13.18 -7.66
C ALA A 289 48.26 14.38 -7.82
N PRO A 290 49.35 14.26 -8.58
CA PRO A 290 50.25 15.38 -8.81
C PRO A 290 49.42 16.52 -9.37
N VAL A 291 49.35 17.63 -8.61
CA VAL A 291 48.68 18.84 -9.05
C VAL A 291 49.36 19.25 -10.35
N ALA A 292 48.62 19.18 -11.47
CA ALA A 292 49.12 19.67 -12.75
C ALA A 292 49.53 21.13 -12.52
N ARG A 293 50.84 21.40 -12.58
CA ARG A 293 51.35 22.76 -12.53
C ARG A 293 50.64 23.53 -13.64
N CYS A 294 49.80 24.51 -13.29
CA CYS A 294 49.29 25.46 -14.27
C CYS A 294 50.49 26.05 -15.00
N GLY A 295 50.69 25.67 -16.27
CA GLY A 295 51.79 26.19 -17.08
C GLY A 295 51.69 27.71 -17.18
N ASN A 296 52.84 28.40 -17.19
CA ASN A 296 52.90 29.83 -17.48
C ASN A 296 52.57 30.04 -18.96
N ILE A 297 51.31 30.35 -19.25
CA ILE A 297 50.83 30.75 -20.57
C ILE A 297 51.22 32.21 -20.79
N ARG A 298 51.75 32.52 -21.98
CA ARG A 298 52.04 33.89 -22.39
C ARG A 298 50.83 34.46 -23.12
N TYR A 299 50.40 35.64 -22.69
CA TYR A 299 49.32 36.38 -23.30
C TYR A 299 49.82 37.71 -23.88
N GLU A 300 49.12 38.19 -24.90
CA GLU A 300 49.27 39.53 -25.46
C GLU A 300 47.89 40.18 -25.60
N CYS A 301 47.78 41.45 -25.20
CA CYS A 301 46.55 42.22 -25.36
C CYS A 301 46.49 42.81 -26.76
N VAL A 302 45.44 42.48 -27.52
CA VAL A 302 45.26 42.97 -28.90
C VAL A 302 45.05 44.50 -28.95
N LEU A 303 44.55 45.11 -27.88
CA LEU A 303 44.27 46.56 -27.84
C LEU A 303 45.48 47.42 -27.46
N CYS A 304 46.28 46.97 -26.48
CA CYS A 304 47.38 47.78 -25.96
C CYS A 304 48.77 47.15 -26.17
N SER A 305 48.83 45.98 -26.82
CA SER A 305 50.05 45.20 -27.10
C SER A 305 50.88 44.81 -25.86
N GLU A 306 50.29 44.88 -24.67
CA GLU A 306 50.95 44.46 -23.43
C GLU A 306 51.09 42.94 -23.40
N ARG A 307 52.25 42.43 -22.96
CA ARG A 307 52.51 40.99 -22.88
C ARG A 307 52.73 40.57 -21.44
N TRP A 308 52.07 39.51 -20.99
CA TRP A 308 52.22 38.99 -19.63
C TRP A 308 52.20 37.46 -19.59
N THR A 309 52.61 36.90 -18.45
CA THR A 309 52.55 35.45 -18.19
C THR A 309 51.58 35.16 -17.07
N GLY A 310 50.83 34.08 -17.18
CA GLY A 310 49.91 33.64 -16.14
C GLY A 310 49.33 32.27 -16.43
N ASN A 311 48.47 31.77 -15.54
CA ASN A 311 47.77 30.51 -15.75
C ASN A 311 46.55 30.69 -16.68
N ALA A 312 45.81 29.61 -16.94
CA ALA A 312 44.58 29.64 -17.74
C ALA A 312 43.50 30.60 -17.19
N GLN A 313 43.56 30.96 -15.91
CA GLN A 313 42.64 31.89 -15.25
C GLN A 313 43.14 33.36 -15.27
N SER A 314 44.40 33.59 -15.70
CA SER A 314 45.06 34.91 -15.69
C SER A 314 44.99 35.63 -17.05
N ARG A 315 43.83 35.55 -17.73
CA ARG A 315 43.60 36.14 -19.07
C ARG A 315 43.33 37.64 -19.07
N THR A 316 43.22 38.27 -17.91
CA THR A 316 42.95 39.71 -17.82
C THR A 316 44.22 40.51 -18.09
N CYS A 317 44.18 41.40 -19.08
CA CYS A 317 45.30 42.29 -19.38
C CYS A 317 45.59 43.20 -18.18
N PRO A 318 46.84 43.29 -17.67
CA PRO A 318 47.14 44.10 -16.49
C PRO A 318 46.97 45.61 -16.73
N LYS A 319 47.11 46.06 -17.98
CA LYS A 319 46.99 47.46 -18.37
C LYS A 319 45.54 47.90 -18.66
N CYS A 320 44.82 47.14 -19.50
CA CYS A 320 43.42 47.43 -19.84
C CYS A 320 42.41 46.92 -18.81
N ARG A 321 42.83 46.01 -17.91
CA ARG A 321 41.97 45.30 -16.95
C ARG A 321 40.79 44.57 -17.58
N GLU A 322 40.93 44.21 -18.86
CA GLU A 322 39.93 43.49 -19.65
C GLU A 322 40.52 42.18 -20.16
N HIS A 323 39.70 41.12 -20.16
CA HIS A 323 40.10 39.76 -20.51
C HIS A 323 39.70 39.37 -21.94
N LEU A 324 38.67 40.02 -22.51
CA LEU A 324 38.12 39.71 -23.83
C LEU A 324 39.11 39.89 -24.99
N TYR A 325 40.14 40.73 -24.81
CA TYR A 325 41.10 41.08 -25.86
C TYR A 325 42.49 40.45 -25.64
N SER A 326 42.59 39.45 -24.77
CA SER A 326 43.81 38.67 -24.58
C SER A 326 43.89 37.53 -25.60
N ARG A 327 45.06 37.33 -26.20
CA ARG A 327 45.35 36.15 -27.02
C ARG A 327 46.57 35.42 -26.47
N GLU A 328 46.56 34.10 -26.54
CA GLU A 328 47.72 33.27 -26.23
C GLU A 328 48.75 33.42 -27.35
N VAL A 329 50.02 33.56 -26.98
CA VAL A 329 51.12 33.69 -27.94
C VAL A 329 52.06 32.51 -27.76
N ASP A 330 52.11 31.64 -28.77
CA ASP A 330 53.04 30.52 -28.80
C ASP A 330 54.47 31.04 -28.82
N GLY A 331 55.28 30.54 -27.89
CA GLY A 331 56.71 30.84 -27.82
C GLY A 331 57.46 30.18 -28.96
N GLY A 332 57.40 30.76 -30.17
CA GLY A 332 58.36 30.48 -31.23
C GLY A 332 59.77 30.81 -30.73
N ALA A 333 60.68 29.83 -30.79
CA ALA A 333 62.07 29.99 -30.38
C ALA A 333 62.74 31.15 -31.14
N PRO A 334 63.62 31.93 -30.48
CA PRO A 334 64.36 32.99 -31.15
C PRO A 334 65.40 32.37 -32.10
N THR A 335 65.41 32.82 -33.37
CA THR A 335 66.49 32.61 -34.34
C THR A 335 67.76 33.34 -33.94
#